data_AF-A0A7W3T6S7-F1
#
_entry.id   AF-A0A7W3T6S7-F1
#
_cell.length_a   1.000
_cell.length_b   1.000
_cell.length_c   1.000
_cell.angle_alpha   90.00
_cell.angle_beta   90.00
_cell.angle_gamma   90.00
#
_symmetry.space_group_name_H-M   'P 1'
#
loop_
_entity.id
_entity.type
_entity.pdbx_description
1 polymer ?
#
loop_
_entity_poly.entity_id
_entity_poly.type
_entity_poly.pdbx_seq_one_letter_code
_entity_poly.pdbx_strand_id
1 'polypeptide(L)'
;MENAGTRQRVVVLADSDSRWKWAALTARRLAPDHALDARFLRGDSAPSQRQISEVGIVPDTSRSVDCADLLEDPACAEADLLVLGVTGGSVMTVLHGLSLRWADRTRRPIVVTGYVGVAYENQVDGTMLRIGSDVVLANSAHDADLFREVYAGVGADPGAIVESALPYLDGAPWDPAAAGRDRPFTVCFAVQPSVPAGRGDRLSLLRRLRHHALLHPDREVLVKLRNRPDEGVTHVERHSYQKLFEELPDRPANLSLRYGDMGEILDRTDLLVTVSSTAAMEAVHRGIPAAIITDYGIREAHGNHFFVGSGLLASFTDLDSGLVPKADPDWAARHGLGRTDPWEEARARIARLRAAGPLPPLRPHYTAEHHAPYLEPLLRRRGVGLDGERVRAPEPATVGPVRRLVVRGAGGLYRMGRRRVAPAIRRLARG
;
A
#
# COMPACT_ATOMS: atom_id res chain seq x y z
N MET A 1 -3.36 23.21 40.06
CA MET A 1 -2.25 23.25 39.10
C MET A 1 -2.25 21.93 38.35
N GLU A 2 -3.08 21.84 37.31
CA GLU A 2 -2.96 20.75 36.34
C GLU A 2 -1.61 20.93 35.63
N ASN A 3 -0.76 19.93 35.74
CA ASN A 3 0.47 19.87 34.99
C ASN A 3 0.04 19.92 33.52
N ALA A 4 0.33 21.01 32.80
CA ALA A 4 0.12 21.09 31.36
C ALA A 4 1.09 20.11 30.70
N GLY A 5 0.75 18.82 30.75
CA GLY A 5 1.54 17.73 30.24
C GLY A 5 1.79 17.98 28.76
N THR A 6 3.05 17.86 28.35
CA THR A 6 3.41 17.85 26.93
C THR A 6 2.49 16.89 26.20
N ARG A 7 1.78 17.41 25.20
CA ARG A 7 0.84 16.62 24.38
C ARG A 7 1.56 15.40 23.82
N GLN A 8 0.98 14.21 24.04
CA GLN A 8 1.50 12.94 23.52
C GLN A 8 1.70 13.03 22.00
N ARG A 9 2.74 12.35 21.49
CA ARG A 9 3.21 12.51 20.11
C ARG A 9 3.28 11.19 19.37
N VAL A 10 2.88 11.25 18.10
CA VAL A 10 3.13 10.19 17.12
C VAL A 10 3.98 10.76 16.00
N VAL A 11 5.11 10.11 15.73
CA VAL A 11 5.90 10.38 14.52
C VAL A 11 5.49 9.38 13.46
N VAL A 12 5.26 9.88 12.25
CA VAL A 12 4.96 9.05 11.08
C VAL A 12 6.04 9.23 10.02
N LEU A 13 6.53 8.13 9.46
CA LEU A 13 7.46 8.13 8.34
C LEU A 13 6.74 7.67 7.08
N ALA A 14 6.87 8.45 6.00
CA ALA A 14 6.33 8.12 4.69
C ALA A 14 7.33 8.38 3.57
N ASP A 15 7.28 7.59 2.49
CA ASP A 15 8.15 7.75 1.30
C ASP A 15 7.35 7.88 -0.01
N SER A 16 6.02 7.92 0.07
CA SER A 16 5.10 8.22 -1.04
C SER A 16 3.74 8.71 -0.57
N ASP A 17 2.92 9.20 -1.50
CA ASP A 17 1.50 9.57 -1.32
C ASP A 17 0.66 8.48 -0.63
N SER A 18 0.63 7.25 -1.16
CA SER A 18 -0.14 6.14 -0.56
C SER A 18 0.35 5.79 0.82
N ARG A 19 1.66 5.87 1.07
CA ARG A 19 2.19 5.52 2.38
C ARG A 19 2.03 6.65 3.39
N TRP A 20 1.98 7.91 2.94
CA TRP A 20 1.51 9.04 3.74
C TRP A 20 0.04 8.87 4.12
N LYS A 21 -0.86 8.63 3.15
CA LYS A 21 -2.28 8.33 3.41
C LYS A 21 -2.42 7.22 4.46
N TRP A 22 -1.70 6.12 4.28
CA TRP A 22 -1.74 5.01 5.23
C TRP A 22 -1.19 5.40 6.61
N ALA A 23 0.01 5.96 6.72
CA ALA A 23 0.65 6.22 8.01
C ALA A 23 -0.09 7.29 8.83
N ALA A 24 -0.54 8.37 8.18
CA ALA A 24 -1.28 9.44 8.84
C ALA A 24 -2.64 8.96 9.36
N LEU A 25 -3.40 8.22 8.54
CA LEU A 25 -4.68 7.67 8.98
C LEU A 25 -4.50 6.57 10.03
N THR A 26 -3.49 5.71 9.91
CA THR A 26 -3.13 4.73 10.95
C THR A 26 -2.85 5.44 12.28
N ALA A 27 -2.06 6.51 12.28
CA ALA A 27 -1.79 7.30 13.48
C ALA A 27 -3.09 7.85 14.10
N ARG A 28 -4.02 8.35 13.30
CA ARG A 28 -5.33 8.84 13.78
C ARG A 28 -6.24 7.72 14.29
N ARG A 29 -6.20 6.53 13.70
CA ARG A 29 -6.96 5.35 14.18
C ARG A 29 -6.45 4.79 15.49
N LEU A 30 -5.13 4.88 15.72
CA LEU A 30 -4.48 4.36 16.93
C LEU A 30 -4.48 5.37 18.08
N ALA A 31 -4.29 6.65 17.77
CA ALA A 31 -4.02 7.70 18.74
C ALA A 31 -4.61 9.04 18.27
N PRO A 32 -5.95 9.18 18.24
CA PRO A 32 -6.65 10.33 17.64
C PRO A 32 -6.22 11.67 18.23
N ASP A 33 -5.95 11.72 19.54
CA ASP A 33 -5.63 12.96 20.26
C ASP A 33 -4.14 13.34 20.24
N HIS A 34 -3.26 12.48 19.75
CA HIS A 34 -1.83 12.77 19.71
C HIS A 34 -1.49 13.86 18.69
N ALA A 35 -0.49 14.67 19.01
CA ALA A 35 0.18 15.54 18.04
C ALA A 35 0.90 14.66 17.01
N LEU A 36 0.81 15.00 15.73
CA LEU A 36 1.34 14.21 14.62
C LEU A 36 2.51 14.91 13.97
N ASP A 37 3.67 14.28 14.03
CA ASP A 37 4.91 14.72 13.37
C ASP A 37 5.16 13.92 12.10
N ALA A 38 5.08 14.57 10.94
CA ALA A 38 5.34 13.96 9.66
C ALA A 38 6.83 14.01 9.28
N ARG A 39 7.35 12.88 8.81
CA ARG A 39 8.69 12.74 8.23
C ARG A 39 8.56 12.10 6.85
N PHE A 40 9.12 12.75 5.84
CA PHE A 40 9.07 12.30 4.46
C PHE A 40 10.47 11.87 4.00
N LEU A 41 10.64 10.60 3.62
CA LEU A 41 11.91 10.14 3.07
C LEU A 41 12.20 10.81 1.73
N ARG A 42 13.39 11.39 1.61
CA ARG A 42 13.90 12.00 0.38
C ARG A 42 14.02 10.95 -0.73
N GLY A 43 13.43 11.25 -1.89
CA GLY A 43 13.52 10.43 -3.09
C GLY A 43 12.47 10.82 -4.14
N ASP A 44 12.56 10.22 -5.33
CA ASP A 44 11.69 10.52 -6.48
C ASP A 44 10.19 10.27 -6.21
N SER A 45 9.90 9.45 -5.20
CA SER A 45 8.56 9.08 -4.79
C SER A 45 7.96 9.96 -3.70
N ALA A 46 8.74 10.88 -3.11
CA ALA A 46 8.28 11.70 -2.00
C ALA A 46 7.00 12.47 -2.38
N PRO A 47 5.99 12.50 -1.50
CA PRO A 47 4.70 13.10 -1.84
C PRO A 47 4.82 14.62 -2.08
N SER A 48 4.06 15.13 -3.04
CA SER A 48 3.90 16.57 -3.29
C SER A 48 3.11 17.22 -2.15
N GLN A 49 3.23 18.55 -1.98
CA GLN A 49 2.44 19.28 -0.98
C GLN A 49 0.93 19.10 -1.17
N ARG A 50 0.48 18.97 -2.44
CA ARG A 50 -0.91 18.70 -2.77
C ARG A 50 -1.34 17.32 -2.31
N GLN A 51 -0.56 16.27 -2.63
CA GLN A 51 -0.82 14.89 -2.19
C GLN A 51 -0.81 14.76 -0.66
N ILE A 52 0.04 15.55 0.02
CA ILE A 52 0.02 15.63 1.49
C ILE A 52 -1.31 16.19 1.98
N SER A 53 -1.76 17.30 1.37
CA SER A 53 -2.99 18.00 1.74
C SER A 53 -4.27 17.22 1.41
N GLU A 54 -4.28 16.44 0.33
CA GLU A 54 -5.41 15.60 -0.12
C GLU A 54 -5.84 14.55 0.93
N VAL A 55 -4.95 14.16 1.85
CA VAL A 55 -5.27 13.21 2.94
C VAL A 55 -6.19 13.86 3.99
N GLY A 56 -6.28 15.19 4.03
CA GLY A 56 -7.10 15.91 5.01
C GLY A 56 -6.53 15.91 6.43
N ILE A 57 -5.31 15.40 6.63
CA ILE A 57 -4.60 15.42 7.91
C ILE A 57 -3.48 16.45 7.84
N VAL A 58 -3.58 17.48 8.67
CA VAL A 58 -2.50 18.48 8.84
C VAL A 58 -1.57 18.01 9.96
N PRO A 59 -0.27 17.76 9.67
CA PRO A 59 0.69 17.43 10.70
C PRO A 59 1.07 18.67 11.53
N ASP A 60 1.35 18.47 12.82
CA ASP A 60 1.86 19.50 13.73
C ASP A 60 3.26 19.96 13.32
N THR A 61 4.12 19.03 12.85
CA THR A 61 5.40 19.36 12.20
C THR A 61 5.61 18.49 10.96
N SER A 62 6.33 18.99 9.97
CA SER A 62 6.71 18.21 8.78
C SER A 62 8.16 18.45 8.39
N ARG A 63 8.92 17.39 8.10
CA ARG A 63 10.31 17.49 7.60
C ARG A 63 10.59 16.47 6.50
N SER A 64 11.44 16.86 5.56
CA SER A 64 12.06 15.95 4.59
C SER A 64 13.37 15.42 5.18
N VAL A 65 13.55 14.10 5.19
CA VAL A 65 14.63 13.40 5.91
C VAL A 65 15.19 12.24 5.08
N ASP A 66 16.40 11.78 5.36
CA ASP A 66 16.85 10.43 5.00
C ASP A 66 16.72 9.46 6.19
N CYS A 67 17.12 8.20 6.01
CA CYS A 67 17.03 7.22 7.10
C CYS A 67 17.95 7.60 8.27
N ALA A 68 19.15 8.10 8.02
CA ALA A 68 20.08 8.47 9.09
C ALA A 68 19.59 9.72 9.86
N ASP A 69 19.01 10.71 9.17
CA ASP A 69 18.36 11.87 9.83
C ASP A 69 17.28 11.42 10.80
N LEU A 70 16.49 10.39 10.45
CA LEU A 70 15.43 9.85 11.30
C LEU A 70 15.99 9.16 12.55
N LEU A 71 17.10 8.42 12.40
CA LEU A 71 17.78 7.76 13.52
C LEU A 71 18.33 8.77 14.54
N GLU A 72 18.68 9.97 14.06
CA GLU A 72 19.22 11.09 14.85
C GLU A 72 18.13 12.05 15.36
N ASP A 73 16.87 11.88 14.96
CA ASP A 73 15.78 12.81 15.29
C ASP A 73 15.31 12.66 16.75
N PRO A 74 15.51 13.67 17.63
CA PRO A 74 15.05 13.62 19.01
C PRO A 74 13.55 13.42 19.12
N ALA A 75 12.75 13.99 18.20
CA ALA A 75 11.31 13.83 18.21
C ALA A 75 10.90 12.36 18.01
N CYS A 76 11.68 11.57 17.26
CA CYS A 76 11.45 10.14 17.13
C CYS A 76 11.75 9.41 18.44
N ALA A 77 12.85 9.74 19.11
CA ALA A 77 13.27 9.07 20.35
C ALA A 77 12.39 9.43 21.57
N GLU A 78 11.70 10.56 21.53
CA GLU A 78 10.82 11.09 22.59
C GLU A 78 9.32 10.86 22.32
N ALA A 79 8.96 10.43 21.10
CA ALA A 79 7.58 10.13 20.75
C ALA A 79 7.02 8.97 21.59
N ASP A 80 5.70 8.89 21.63
CA ASP A 80 5.01 7.74 22.18
C ASP A 80 4.90 6.60 21.15
N LEU A 81 4.67 6.96 19.89
CA LEU A 81 4.48 6.05 18.76
C LEU A 81 5.37 6.47 17.58
N LEU A 82 5.98 5.49 16.91
CA LEU A 82 6.64 5.66 15.63
C LEU A 82 5.96 4.76 14.59
N VAL A 83 5.23 5.34 13.65
CA VAL A 83 4.52 4.62 12.58
C VAL A 83 5.33 4.65 11.29
N LEU A 84 5.76 3.49 10.80
CA LEU A 84 6.58 3.38 9.58
C LEU A 84 5.72 2.98 8.37
N GLY A 85 5.22 3.97 7.64
CA GLY A 85 4.61 3.80 6.31
C GLY A 85 5.65 3.92 5.20
N VAL A 86 6.60 2.99 5.11
CA VAL A 86 7.64 3.01 4.08
C VAL A 86 7.79 1.65 3.40
N THR A 87 8.59 1.56 2.34
CA THR A 87 8.93 0.25 1.76
C THR A 87 9.55 -0.70 2.80
N GLY A 88 9.37 -2.01 2.64
CA GLY A 88 9.90 -3.01 3.59
C GLY A 88 11.40 -2.87 3.82
N GLY A 89 12.18 -2.61 2.76
CA GLY A 89 13.62 -2.38 2.93
C GLY A 89 13.95 -1.13 3.75
N SER A 90 13.12 -0.08 3.70
CA SER A 90 13.28 1.10 4.55
C SER A 90 12.86 0.82 5.99
N VAL A 91 11.79 0.03 6.20
CA VAL A 91 11.42 -0.45 7.54
C VAL A 91 12.58 -1.21 8.16
N MET A 92 13.13 -2.21 7.47
CA MET A 92 14.28 -2.99 7.94
C MET A 92 15.49 -2.11 8.26
N THR A 93 15.83 -1.13 7.41
CA THR A 93 16.93 -0.20 7.67
C THR A 93 16.71 0.64 8.92
N VAL A 94 15.50 1.18 9.10
CA VAL A 94 15.16 1.96 10.28
C VAL A 94 15.20 1.08 11.53
N LEU A 95 14.60 -0.12 11.50
CA LEU A 95 14.63 -1.06 12.62
C LEU A 95 16.07 -1.46 13.00
N HIS A 96 16.95 -1.72 12.03
CA HIS A 96 18.36 -2.01 12.25
C HIS A 96 19.09 -0.86 12.94
N GLY A 97 18.95 0.37 12.42
CA GLY A 97 19.58 1.54 13.02
C GLY A 97 19.06 1.81 14.43
N LEU A 98 17.74 1.72 14.64
CA LEU A 98 17.11 1.94 15.93
C LEU A 98 17.47 0.85 16.95
N SER A 99 17.64 -0.42 16.54
CA SER A 99 18.07 -1.48 17.47
C SER A 99 19.45 -1.22 18.05
N LEU A 100 20.34 -0.54 17.31
CA LEU A 100 21.66 -0.15 17.78
C LEU A 100 21.60 1.13 18.63
N ARG A 101 20.94 2.19 18.11
CA ARG A 101 20.87 3.50 18.78
C ARG A 101 20.08 3.48 20.09
N TRP A 102 19.09 2.59 20.20
CA TRP A 102 18.22 2.50 21.36
C TRP A 102 18.55 1.32 22.27
N ALA A 103 19.67 0.62 22.04
CA ALA A 103 20.07 -0.54 22.84
C ALA A 103 20.13 -0.24 24.35
N ASP A 104 20.70 0.91 24.71
CA ASP A 104 20.92 1.32 26.10
C ASP A 104 19.86 2.33 26.61
N ARG A 105 18.80 2.58 25.83
CA ARG A 105 17.76 3.53 26.24
C ARG A 105 16.80 2.88 27.23
N THR A 106 16.52 3.59 28.32
CA THR A 106 15.50 3.20 29.30
C THR A 106 14.07 3.39 28.80
N ARG A 107 13.88 4.27 27.79
CA ARG A 107 12.58 4.53 27.14
C ARG A 107 12.75 4.74 25.65
N ARG A 108 11.82 4.17 24.87
CA ARG A 108 11.68 4.34 23.41
C ARG A 108 10.20 4.32 23.02
N PRO A 109 9.81 4.88 21.87
CA PRO A 109 8.45 4.74 21.33
C PRO A 109 8.11 3.28 21.03
N ILE A 110 6.80 2.99 20.96
CA ILE A 110 6.28 1.79 20.31
C ILE A 110 6.42 1.95 18.80
N VAL A 111 7.11 1.02 18.15
CA VAL A 111 7.30 1.02 16.70
C VAL A 111 6.19 0.20 16.05
N VAL A 112 5.37 0.88 15.26
CA VAL A 112 4.23 0.32 14.54
C VAL A 112 4.55 0.28 13.05
N THR A 113 4.41 -0.89 12.44
CA THR A 113 4.57 -1.08 10.99
C THR A 113 3.35 -1.80 10.42
N GLY A 114 3.27 -1.92 9.10
CA GLY A 114 2.18 -2.65 8.45
C GLY A 114 2.34 -2.66 6.94
N TYR A 115 1.45 -3.37 6.25
CA TYR A 115 1.40 -3.38 4.80
C TYR A 115 0.53 -2.25 4.26
N VAL A 116 1.12 -1.38 3.46
CA VAL A 116 0.38 -0.30 2.79
C VAL A 116 -0.38 -0.88 1.60
N GLY A 117 -1.70 -0.97 1.72
CA GLY A 117 -2.58 -1.54 0.69
C GLY A 117 -2.72 -3.06 0.79
N VAL A 118 -3.33 -3.66 -0.23
CA VAL A 118 -3.56 -5.11 -0.29
C VAL A 118 -2.24 -5.88 -0.39
N ALA A 119 -2.06 -6.90 0.46
CA ALA A 119 -0.85 -7.70 0.52
C ALA A 119 -0.98 -8.96 -0.35
N TYR A 120 -0.67 -8.88 -1.64
CA TYR A 120 -0.79 -10.00 -2.59
C TYR A 120 0.53 -10.41 -3.27
N GLU A 121 1.60 -9.64 -3.04
CA GLU A 121 2.93 -9.84 -3.61
C GLU A 121 3.97 -9.78 -2.48
N ASN A 122 5.03 -10.57 -2.60
CA ASN A 122 6.15 -10.58 -1.65
C ASN A 122 5.68 -10.68 -0.18
N GLN A 123 4.67 -11.51 0.07
CA GLN A 123 4.04 -11.62 1.40
C GLN A 123 5.04 -12.15 2.44
N VAL A 124 5.87 -13.12 2.09
CA VAL A 124 6.94 -13.61 2.98
C VAL A 124 8.01 -12.54 3.18
N ASP A 125 8.67 -12.10 2.10
CA ASP A 125 9.77 -11.12 2.17
C ASP A 125 9.35 -9.83 2.89
N GLY A 126 8.20 -9.26 2.56
CA GLY A 126 7.76 -8.02 3.22
C GLY A 126 7.42 -8.23 4.70
N THR A 127 6.95 -9.41 5.09
CA THR A 127 6.64 -9.74 6.48
C THR A 127 7.92 -9.90 7.28
N MET A 128 8.93 -10.58 6.71
CA MET A 128 10.27 -10.73 7.27
C MET A 128 10.94 -9.38 7.56
N LEU A 129 10.82 -8.43 6.63
CA LEU A 129 11.42 -7.09 6.76
C LEU A 129 10.82 -6.21 7.87
N ARG A 130 9.74 -6.68 8.53
CA ARG A 130 9.08 -6.00 9.65
C ARG A 130 9.35 -6.65 11.01
N ILE A 131 10.01 -7.81 11.03
CA ILE A 131 10.40 -8.46 12.29
C ILE A 131 11.30 -7.50 13.07
N GLY A 132 11.01 -7.34 14.36
CA GLY A 132 11.64 -6.38 15.26
C GLY A 132 10.76 -5.17 15.59
N SER A 133 9.64 -4.98 14.89
CA SER A 133 8.59 -4.03 15.29
C SER A 133 7.85 -4.53 16.53
N ASP A 134 7.31 -3.61 17.35
CA ASP A 134 6.46 -4.00 18.49
C ASP A 134 5.05 -4.41 18.04
N VAL A 135 4.56 -3.76 16.99
CA VAL A 135 3.27 -4.02 16.36
C VAL A 135 3.44 -4.03 14.85
N VAL A 136 2.97 -5.10 14.22
CA VAL A 136 2.81 -5.20 12.78
C VAL A 136 1.33 -5.35 12.48
N LEU A 137 0.76 -4.31 11.89
CA LEU A 137 -0.65 -4.26 11.52
C LEU A 137 -0.89 -5.13 10.28
N ALA A 138 -1.76 -6.11 10.43
CA ALA A 138 -2.36 -6.88 9.35
C ALA A 138 -3.69 -6.25 8.95
N ASN A 139 -3.97 -6.10 7.65
CA ASN A 139 -5.15 -5.36 7.18
C ASN A 139 -6.44 -6.18 7.26
N SER A 140 -6.36 -7.45 7.66
CA SER A 140 -7.48 -8.38 7.76
C SER A 140 -7.10 -9.62 8.57
N ALA A 141 -8.09 -10.43 8.94
CA ALA A 141 -7.86 -11.75 9.55
C ALA A 141 -7.01 -12.64 8.63
N HIS A 142 -7.27 -12.64 7.32
CA HIS A 142 -6.49 -13.40 6.35
C HIS A 142 -4.99 -13.00 6.35
N ASP A 143 -4.71 -11.70 6.32
CA ASP A 143 -3.34 -11.21 6.40
C ASP A 143 -2.69 -11.57 7.75
N ALA A 144 -3.45 -11.49 8.84
CA ALA A 144 -2.95 -11.77 10.18
C ALA A 144 -2.51 -13.24 10.31
N ASP A 145 -3.33 -14.17 9.82
CA ASP A 145 -3.02 -15.60 9.83
C ASP A 145 -1.75 -15.89 9.01
N LEU A 146 -1.67 -15.34 7.79
CA LEU A 146 -0.51 -15.51 6.92
C LEU A 146 0.76 -14.95 7.56
N PHE A 147 0.71 -13.74 8.13
CA PHE A 147 1.89 -13.13 8.73
C PHE A 147 2.34 -13.86 9.99
N ARG A 148 1.40 -14.36 10.81
CA ARG A 148 1.72 -15.18 11.99
C ARG A 148 2.37 -16.50 11.59
N GLU A 149 1.91 -17.14 10.52
CA GLU A 149 2.53 -18.36 9.98
C GLU A 149 4.00 -18.09 9.58
N VAL A 150 4.26 -16.99 8.86
CA VAL A 150 5.62 -16.59 8.51
C VAL A 150 6.48 -16.36 9.74
N TYR A 151 5.98 -15.62 10.74
CA TYR A 151 6.73 -15.34 11.97
C TYR A 151 7.05 -16.62 12.75
N ALA A 152 6.04 -17.47 12.96
CA ALA A 152 6.23 -18.75 13.65
C ALA A 152 7.22 -19.66 12.91
N GLY A 153 7.16 -19.71 11.57
CA GLY A 153 8.03 -20.53 10.74
C GLY A 153 9.51 -20.17 10.81
N VAL A 154 9.84 -18.92 11.18
CA VAL A 154 11.23 -18.45 11.35
C VAL A 154 11.63 -18.23 12.81
N GLY A 155 10.78 -18.64 13.76
CA GLY A 155 11.02 -18.49 15.20
C GLY A 155 10.90 -17.06 15.73
N ALA A 156 10.23 -16.16 15.00
CA ALA A 156 9.87 -14.82 15.49
C ALA A 156 8.56 -14.86 16.28
N ASP A 157 8.31 -13.87 17.14
CA ASP A 157 7.10 -13.80 17.97
C ASP A 157 5.85 -13.40 17.14
N PRO A 158 4.92 -14.33 16.84
CA PRO A 158 3.71 -14.00 16.08
C PRO A 158 2.77 -13.05 16.85
N GLY A 159 2.98 -12.85 18.16
CA GLY A 159 2.22 -11.89 18.99
C GLY A 159 2.45 -10.42 18.63
N ALA A 160 3.47 -10.11 17.82
CA ALA A 160 3.64 -8.79 17.23
C ALA A 160 2.63 -8.51 16.10
N ILE A 161 2.05 -9.54 15.48
CA ILE A 161 1.07 -9.40 14.40
C ILE A 161 -0.32 -9.11 14.98
N VAL A 162 -0.83 -7.92 14.70
CA VAL A 162 -2.13 -7.46 15.18
C VAL A 162 -3.08 -7.27 14.01
N GLU A 163 -4.23 -7.94 14.07
CA GLU A 163 -5.31 -7.73 13.12
C GLU A 163 -5.86 -6.31 13.26
N SER A 164 -6.02 -5.66 12.11
CA SER A 164 -6.61 -4.33 11.98
C SER A 164 -7.40 -4.26 10.66
N ALA A 165 -7.49 -3.07 10.07
CA ALA A 165 -8.02 -2.87 8.73
C ALA A 165 -7.14 -1.90 7.94
N LEU A 166 -7.45 -1.71 6.66
CA LEU A 166 -6.91 -0.56 5.92
C LEU A 166 -7.42 0.74 6.57
N PRO A 167 -6.56 1.72 6.88
CA PRO A 167 -6.92 2.88 7.71
C PRO A 167 -7.82 3.90 7.01
N TYR A 168 -7.93 3.79 5.68
CA TYR A 168 -8.76 4.61 4.82
C TYR A 168 -10.09 3.97 4.42
N LEU A 169 -10.47 2.83 5.02
CA LEU A 169 -11.83 2.31 4.88
C LEU A 169 -12.75 3.18 5.73
N ASP A 170 -13.46 4.06 5.06
CA ASP A 170 -14.40 5.02 5.62
C ASP A 170 -15.42 5.43 4.54
N GLY A 171 -16.31 6.34 4.90
CA GLY A 171 -17.31 6.93 4.00
C GLY A 171 -18.71 6.39 4.26
N ALA A 172 -19.70 7.17 3.84
CA ALA A 172 -21.09 6.80 4.00
C ALA A 172 -21.42 5.52 3.19
N PRO A 173 -22.30 4.65 3.74
CA PRO A 173 -22.86 3.54 2.98
C PRO A 173 -23.46 4.02 1.65
N TRP A 174 -23.28 3.20 0.61
CA TRP A 174 -23.85 3.46 -0.70
C TRP A 174 -25.38 3.45 -0.67
N ASP A 175 -25.99 4.49 -1.26
CA ASP A 175 -27.43 4.53 -1.54
C ASP A 175 -27.69 4.07 -2.99
N PRO A 176 -28.17 2.83 -3.21
CA PRO A 176 -28.48 2.33 -4.55
C PRO A 176 -29.58 3.12 -5.27
N ALA A 177 -30.44 3.84 -4.53
CA ALA A 177 -31.53 4.61 -5.11
C ALA A 177 -31.12 6.03 -5.53
N ALA A 178 -29.90 6.47 -5.21
CA ALA A 178 -29.39 7.78 -5.64
C ALA A 178 -29.30 7.87 -7.18
N ALA A 179 -28.93 6.76 -7.83
CA ALA A 179 -29.02 6.61 -9.27
C ALA A 179 -30.49 6.54 -9.71
N GLY A 180 -30.89 7.43 -10.62
CA GLY A 180 -32.27 7.55 -11.12
C GLY A 180 -33.17 8.46 -10.28
N ARG A 181 -32.86 8.70 -8.99
CA ARG A 181 -33.51 9.73 -8.17
C ARG A 181 -32.84 11.09 -8.31
N ASP A 182 -31.52 11.14 -8.11
CA ASP A 182 -30.77 12.39 -7.98
C ASP A 182 -29.78 12.61 -9.13
N ARG A 183 -29.26 11.52 -9.70
CA ARG A 183 -28.21 11.56 -10.74
C ARG A 183 -28.27 10.33 -11.66
N PRO A 184 -27.63 10.36 -12.84
CA PRO A 184 -27.43 9.17 -13.65
C PRO A 184 -26.65 8.07 -12.92
N PHE A 185 -26.79 6.82 -13.36
CA PHE A 185 -25.94 5.72 -12.89
C PHE A 185 -24.49 5.99 -13.31
N THR A 186 -23.57 5.97 -12.36
CA THR A 186 -22.18 6.38 -12.59
C THR A 186 -21.23 5.20 -12.47
N VAL A 187 -20.52 4.93 -13.58
CA VAL A 187 -19.42 3.97 -13.67
C VAL A 187 -18.10 4.71 -13.52
N CYS A 188 -17.31 4.38 -12.50
CA CYS A 188 -16.00 5.00 -12.30
C CYS A 188 -14.88 4.00 -12.58
N PHE A 189 -14.05 4.25 -13.58
CA PHE A 189 -12.78 3.54 -13.76
C PHE A 189 -11.65 4.18 -12.96
N ALA A 190 -11.15 3.48 -11.93
CA ALA A 190 -9.98 3.91 -11.17
C ALA A 190 -8.69 3.38 -11.81
N VAL A 191 -7.88 4.29 -12.35
CA VAL A 191 -6.61 3.94 -13.02
C VAL A 191 -5.54 3.49 -12.03
N GLN A 192 -4.55 2.75 -12.54
CA GLN A 192 -3.37 2.37 -11.78
C GLN A 192 -2.08 2.77 -12.50
N PRO A 193 -1.02 3.14 -11.77
CA PRO A 193 0.23 3.59 -12.38
C PRO A 193 0.99 2.46 -13.08
N SER A 194 0.89 1.23 -12.58
CA SER A 194 1.71 0.08 -13.02
C SER A 194 0.99 -0.86 -13.99
N VAL A 195 -0.35 -0.93 -13.93
CA VAL A 195 -1.14 -1.92 -14.66
C VAL A 195 -2.37 -1.28 -15.32
N PRO A 196 -2.65 -1.59 -16.60
CA PRO A 196 -1.78 -2.27 -17.56
C PRO A 196 -0.48 -1.48 -17.83
N ALA A 197 0.62 -2.17 -18.12
CA ALA A 197 1.94 -1.53 -18.28
C ALA A 197 2.16 -0.93 -19.67
N GLY A 198 1.56 -1.54 -20.71
CA GLY A 198 1.76 -1.15 -22.11
C GLY A 198 0.81 -0.05 -22.58
N ARG A 199 1.29 0.83 -23.46
CA ARG A 199 0.46 1.86 -24.13
C ARG A 199 -0.76 1.26 -24.83
N GLY A 200 -0.56 0.13 -25.55
CA GLY A 200 -1.61 -0.54 -26.30
C GLY A 200 -2.75 -1.02 -25.42
N ASP A 201 -2.43 -1.66 -24.29
CA ASP A 201 -3.42 -2.15 -23.33
C ASP A 201 -4.18 -0.98 -22.67
N ARG A 202 -3.48 0.10 -22.28
CA ARG A 202 -4.13 1.29 -21.72
C ARG A 202 -5.09 1.96 -22.71
N LEU A 203 -4.67 2.11 -23.96
CA LEU A 203 -5.51 2.67 -25.03
C LEU A 203 -6.68 1.73 -25.36
N SER A 204 -6.46 0.42 -25.35
CA SER A 204 -7.53 -0.58 -25.50
C SER A 204 -8.57 -0.46 -24.38
N LEU A 205 -8.14 -0.28 -23.13
CA LEU A 205 -9.04 -0.10 -21.99
C LEU A 205 -9.85 1.19 -22.13
N LEU A 206 -9.20 2.30 -22.52
CA LEU A 206 -9.90 3.55 -22.82
C LEU A 206 -10.92 3.41 -23.96
N ARG A 207 -10.61 2.62 -24.98
CA ARG A 207 -11.58 2.31 -26.07
C ARG A 207 -12.76 1.49 -25.56
N ARG A 208 -12.55 0.56 -24.62
CA ARG A 208 -13.64 -0.19 -23.96
C ARG A 208 -14.53 0.73 -23.12
N LEU A 209 -13.94 1.64 -22.35
CA LEU A 209 -14.71 2.66 -21.62
C LEU A 209 -15.51 3.58 -22.56
N ARG A 210 -14.92 3.99 -23.68
CA ARG A 210 -15.63 4.74 -24.73
C ARG A 210 -16.79 3.93 -25.30
N HIS A 211 -16.58 2.64 -25.58
CA HIS A 211 -17.63 1.76 -26.09
C HIS A 211 -18.77 1.63 -25.08
N HIS A 212 -18.46 1.37 -23.80
CA HIS A 212 -19.45 1.31 -22.72
C HIS A 212 -20.27 2.61 -22.64
N ALA A 213 -19.61 3.77 -22.69
CA ALA A 213 -20.27 5.08 -22.63
C ALA A 213 -21.20 5.34 -23.82
N LEU A 214 -20.85 4.85 -25.02
CA LEU A 214 -21.70 4.92 -26.22
C LEU A 214 -22.90 3.96 -26.15
N LEU A 215 -22.69 2.76 -25.58
CA LEU A 215 -23.73 1.74 -25.43
C LEU A 215 -24.77 2.14 -24.37
N HIS A 216 -24.33 2.85 -23.33
CA HIS A 216 -25.15 3.28 -22.20
C HIS A 216 -25.13 4.82 -22.06
N PRO A 217 -25.81 5.55 -22.98
CA PRO A 217 -25.78 7.02 -23.02
C PRO A 217 -26.46 7.68 -21.80
N ASP A 218 -27.27 6.94 -21.07
CA ASP A 218 -27.95 7.31 -19.83
C ASP A 218 -27.05 7.17 -18.59
N ARG A 219 -25.83 6.62 -18.73
CA ARG A 219 -24.84 6.50 -17.64
C ARG A 219 -23.79 7.59 -17.72
N GLU A 220 -23.21 7.95 -16.59
CA GLU A 220 -21.94 8.68 -16.53
C GLU A 220 -20.76 7.70 -16.47
N VAL A 221 -19.72 7.92 -17.26
CA VAL A 221 -18.47 7.15 -17.20
C VAL A 221 -17.31 8.07 -16.83
N LEU A 222 -16.74 7.82 -15.65
CA LEU A 222 -15.65 8.62 -15.08
C LEU A 222 -14.33 7.84 -15.17
N VAL A 223 -13.25 8.52 -15.53
CA VAL A 223 -11.89 7.99 -15.45
C VAL A 223 -11.15 8.75 -14.36
N LYS A 224 -11.02 8.12 -13.19
CA LYS A 224 -10.32 8.70 -12.04
C LYS A 224 -8.82 8.55 -12.23
N LEU A 225 -8.14 9.67 -12.41
CA LEU A 225 -6.69 9.78 -12.55
C LEU A 225 -6.02 9.93 -11.19
N ARG A 226 -4.74 9.53 -11.12
CA ARG A 226 -3.98 9.53 -9.86
C ARG A 226 -3.08 10.75 -9.68
N ASN A 227 -2.33 11.13 -10.71
CA ASN A 227 -1.33 12.21 -10.64
C ASN A 227 -1.58 13.22 -11.75
N ARG A 228 -1.28 14.49 -11.47
CA ARG A 228 -1.20 15.50 -12.53
C ARG A 228 0.16 15.39 -13.24
N PRO A 229 0.29 15.81 -14.50
CA PRO A 229 1.52 15.64 -15.30
C PRO A 229 2.79 16.26 -14.70
N ASP A 230 2.64 17.19 -13.76
CA ASP A 230 3.69 17.99 -13.12
C ASP A 230 4.17 17.43 -11.77
N GLU A 231 3.65 16.29 -11.30
CA GLU A 231 3.99 15.72 -9.99
C GLU A 231 5.02 14.58 -10.05
N GLY A 232 5.91 14.55 -9.06
CA GLY A 232 6.83 13.43 -8.82
C GLY A 232 6.06 12.12 -8.59
N VAL A 233 6.47 11.05 -9.25
CA VAL A 233 5.80 9.76 -9.20
C VAL A 233 6.80 8.64 -8.96
N THR A 234 6.46 7.72 -8.03
CA THR A 234 7.15 6.43 -7.81
C THR A 234 7.41 5.66 -9.11
N HIS A 235 6.51 5.80 -10.08
CA HIS A 235 6.65 5.30 -11.44
C HIS A 235 6.31 6.42 -12.41
N VAL A 236 7.31 6.91 -13.16
CA VAL A 236 7.06 7.80 -14.30
C VAL A 236 6.01 7.14 -15.19
N GLU A 237 4.83 7.75 -15.27
CA GLU A 237 3.72 7.23 -16.05
C GLU A 237 4.03 7.45 -17.54
N ARG A 238 4.83 6.54 -18.11
CA ARG A 238 5.30 6.61 -19.51
C ARG A 238 4.14 6.73 -20.51
N HIS A 239 2.96 6.27 -20.10
CA HIS A 239 1.75 6.21 -20.91
C HIS A 239 0.58 6.79 -20.14
N SER A 240 0.64 8.09 -19.84
CA SER A 240 -0.42 8.81 -19.11
C SER A 240 -1.81 8.58 -19.72
N TYR A 241 -2.75 8.14 -18.89
CA TYR A 241 -4.15 8.00 -19.31
C TYR A 241 -4.74 9.33 -19.78
N GLN A 242 -4.31 10.48 -19.24
CA GLN A 242 -4.75 11.79 -19.70
C GLN A 242 -4.38 12.02 -21.17
N LYS A 243 -3.11 11.83 -21.53
CA LYS A 243 -2.64 11.99 -22.92
C LYS A 243 -3.32 11.01 -23.86
N LEU A 244 -3.45 9.75 -23.46
CA LEU A 244 -4.13 8.73 -24.26
C LEU A 244 -5.63 9.02 -24.42
N PHE A 245 -6.25 9.67 -23.43
CA PHE A 245 -7.64 10.08 -23.48
C PHE A 245 -7.88 11.23 -24.47
N GLU A 246 -6.90 12.12 -24.67
CA GLU A 246 -6.94 13.17 -25.70
C GLU A 246 -6.82 12.60 -27.12
N GLU A 247 -6.15 11.45 -27.28
CA GLU A 247 -6.03 10.75 -28.56
C GLU A 247 -7.29 9.94 -28.95
N LEU A 248 -8.27 9.80 -28.06
CA LEU A 248 -9.49 9.03 -28.36
C LEU A 248 -10.36 9.79 -29.38
N PRO A 249 -10.71 9.19 -30.53
CA PRO A 249 -11.68 9.78 -31.45
C PRO A 249 -13.10 9.68 -30.86
N ASP A 250 -13.99 10.60 -31.28
CA ASP A 250 -15.43 10.56 -31.03
C ASP A 250 -15.79 10.27 -29.57
N ARG A 251 -15.24 11.07 -28.65
CA ARG A 251 -15.50 10.93 -27.21
C ARG A 251 -16.94 11.35 -26.90
N PRO A 252 -17.77 10.46 -26.33
CA PRO A 252 -19.13 10.83 -25.98
C PRO A 252 -19.13 11.77 -24.76
N ALA A 253 -20.15 12.63 -24.65
CA ALA A 253 -20.22 13.67 -23.62
C ALA A 253 -20.29 13.10 -22.20
N ASN A 254 -20.78 11.87 -22.04
CA ASN A 254 -20.87 11.17 -20.76
C ASN A 254 -19.57 10.46 -20.33
N LEU A 255 -18.48 10.55 -21.10
CA LEU A 255 -17.17 10.03 -20.73
C LEU A 255 -16.21 11.17 -20.36
N SER A 256 -15.70 11.19 -19.12
CA SER A 256 -14.84 12.29 -18.67
C SER A 256 -13.76 11.91 -17.66
N LEU A 257 -12.68 12.69 -17.62
CA LEU A 257 -11.59 12.53 -16.64
C LEU A 257 -11.96 13.21 -15.31
N ARG A 258 -11.49 12.65 -14.19
CA ARG A 258 -11.61 13.23 -12.86
C ARG A 258 -10.31 13.11 -12.08
N TYR A 259 -10.03 14.13 -11.27
CA TYR A 259 -8.98 14.15 -10.25
C TYR A 259 -9.64 14.39 -8.89
N GLY A 260 -8.88 14.22 -7.81
CA GLY A 260 -9.36 14.45 -6.44
C GLY A 260 -9.33 13.18 -5.61
N ASP A 261 -9.90 13.31 -4.41
CA ASP A 261 -9.97 12.22 -3.44
C ASP A 261 -10.85 11.07 -3.96
N MET A 262 -10.44 9.85 -3.61
CA MET A 262 -11.19 8.66 -4.05
C MET A 262 -12.53 8.53 -3.33
N GLY A 263 -12.62 8.94 -2.06
CA GLY A 263 -13.86 8.93 -1.28
C GLY A 263 -14.95 9.79 -1.92
N GLU A 264 -14.63 11.02 -2.29
CA GLU A 264 -15.56 11.93 -2.98
C GLU A 264 -16.04 11.39 -4.33
N ILE A 265 -15.15 10.74 -5.09
CA ILE A 265 -15.54 10.10 -6.34
C ILE A 265 -16.44 8.88 -6.07
N LEU A 266 -16.17 8.11 -5.01
CA LEU A 266 -17.00 6.98 -4.60
C LEU A 266 -18.38 7.41 -4.09
N ASP A 267 -18.54 8.61 -3.51
CA ASP A 267 -19.86 9.15 -3.10
C ASP A 267 -20.85 9.25 -4.26
N ARG A 268 -20.31 9.38 -5.48
CA ARG A 268 -21.08 9.44 -6.71
C ARG A 268 -20.98 8.19 -7.56
N THR A 269 -20.35 7.11 -7.10
CA THR A 269 -20.12 5.91 -7.91
C THR A 269 -21.15 4.83 -7.59
N ASP A 270 -21.74 4.22 -8.62
CA ASP A 270 -22.64 3.06 -8.47
C ASP A 270 -22.01 1.77 -8.99
N LEU A 271 -20.95 1.88 -9.79
CA LEU A 271 -20.09 0.77 -10.17
C LEU A 271 -18.64 1.25 -10.28
N LEU A 272 -17.80 0.79 -9.36
CA LEU A 272 -16.36 0.98 -9.48
C LEU A 272 -15.78 -0.07 -10.43
N VAL A 273 -14.93 0.34 -11.35
CA VAL A 273 -14.22 -0.53 -12.27
C VAL A 273 -12.71 -0.31 -12.11
N THR A 274 -11.93 -1.37 -12.01
CA THR A 274 -10.46 -1.25 -11.95
C THR A 274 -9.77 -2.55 -12.38
N VAL A 275 -8.46 -2.54 -12.56
CA VAL A 275 -7.69 -3.78 -12.78
C VAL A 275 -7.35 -4.42 -11.43
N SER A 276 -6.88 -3.66 -10.44
CA SER A 276 -6.50 -4.16 -9.10
C SER A 276 -6.29 -3.04 -8.07
N SER A 277 -6.99 -1.91 -8.20
CA SER A 277 -6.83 -0.77 -7.28
C SER A 277 -7.38 -1.09 -5.88
N THR A 278 -6.75 -0.55 -4.82
CA THR A 278 -7.31 -0.57 -3.45
C THR A 278 -8.63 0.19 -3.35
N ALA A 279 -8.96 1.05 -4.32
CA ALA A 279 -10.28 1.65 -4.45
C ALA A 279 -11.41 0.59 -4.46
N ALA A 280 -11.12 -0.62 -4.96
CA ALA A 280 -12.07 -1.74 -4.89
C ALA A 280 -12.41 -2.14 -3.46
N MET A 281 -11.43 -2.11 -2.54
CA MET A 281 -11.67 -2.36 -1.12
C MET A 281 -12.51 -1.24 -0.50
N GLU A 282 -12.23 0.03 -0.84
CA GLU A 282 -13.01 1.20 -0.39
C GLU A 282 -14.46 1.12 -0.89
N ALA A 283 -14.68 0.75 -2.16
CA ALA A 283 -16.01 0.56 -2.74
C ALA A 283 -16.79 -0.56 -2.02
N VAL A 284 -16.19 -1.74 -1.88
CA VAL A 284 -16.83 -2.90 -1.23
C VAL A 284 -17.13 -2.60 0.24
N HIS A 285 -16.23 -1.93 0.96
CA HIS A 285 -16.47 -1.51 2.35
C HIS A 285 -17.75 -0.66 2.47
N ARG A 286 -18.01 0.21 1.50
CA ARG A 286 -19.19 1.08 1.44
C ARG A 286 -20.42 0.39 0.85
N GLY A 287 -20.30 -0.86 0.38
CA GLY A 287 -21.36 -1.60 -0.31
C GLY A 287 -21.53 -1.23 -1.78
N ILE A 288 -20.64 -0.43 -2.37
CA ILE A 288 -20.67 -0.05 -3.79
C ILE A 288 -20.26 -1.28 -4.62
N PRO A 289 -21.04 -1.67 -5.65
CA PRO A 289 -20.64 -2.67 -6.63
C PRO A 289 -19.26 -2.40 -7.25
N ALA A 290 -18.47 -3.43 -7.47
CA ALA A 290 -17.13 -3.31 -8.01
C ALA A 290 -16.83 -4.38 -9.06
N ALA A 291 -16.12 -4.01 -10.12
CA ALA A 291 -15.67 -4.91 -11.17
C ALA A 291 -14.14 -4.86 -11.29
N ILE A 292 -13.52 -6.03 -11.16
CA ILE A 292 -12.10 -6.28 -11.36
C ILE A 292 -11.92 -6.85 -12.76
N ILE A 293 -11.37 -6.03 -13.66
CA ILE A 293 -11.42 -6.28 -15.10
C ILE A 293 -10.52 -7.44 -15.51
N THR A 294 -11.12 -8.40 -16.23
CA THR A 294 -10.46 -9.65 -16.67
C THR A 294 -10.01 -9.64 -18.13
N ASP A 295 -10.31 -8.58 -18.90
CA ASP A 295 -9.98 -8.44 -20.33
C ASP A 295 -8.50 -8.66 -20.69
N TYR A 296 -7.60 -8.49 -19.70
CA TYR A 296 -6.14 -8.68 -19.85
C TYR A 296 -5.62 -9.92 -19.09
N GLY A 297 -6.54 -10.79 -18.67
CA GLY A 297 -6.31 -12.01 -17.92
C GLY A 297 -6.27 -11.80 -16.40
N ILE A 298 -6.51 -12.88 -15.65
CA ILE A 298 -6.27 -12.97 -14.21
C ILE A 298 -4.83 -13.39 -14.00
N ARG A 299 -4.00 -12.50 -13.44
CA ARG A 299 -2.55 -12.63 -13.44
C ARG A 299 -1.95 -12.04 -12.17
N GLU A 300 -1.00 -12.76 -11.61
CA GLU A 300 -0.20 -12.27 -10.47
C GLU A 300 0.44 -10.91 -10.76
N ALA A 301 1.00 -10.75 -11.96
CA ALA A 301 1.60 -9.50 -12.42
C ALA A 301 0.61 -8.33 -12.60
N HIS A 302 -0.70 -8.58 -12.49
CA HIS A 302 -1.73 -7.55 -12.48
C HIS A 302 -2.25 -7.27 -11.07
N GLY A 303 -1.94 -8.11 -10.07
CA GLY A 303 -2.52 -8.00 -8.73
C GLY A 303 -4.00 -8.37 -8.65
N ASN A 304 -4.64 -8.67 -9.78
CA ASN A 304 -6.08 -8.97 -9.81
C ASN A 304 -6.39 -10.39 -9.32
N HIS A 305 -5.38 -11.25 -9.15
CA HIS A 305 -5.51 -12.55 -8.49
C HIS A 305 -5.91 -12.43 -7.02
N PHE A 306 -5.61 -11.32 -6.36
CA PHE A 306 -6.06 -11.03 -5.00
C PHE A 306 -7.59 -11.13 -4.86
N PHE A 307 -8.33 -10.81 -5.92
CA PHE A 307 -9.79 -10.80 -5.95
C PHE A 307 -10.38 -12.15 -6.40
N VAL A 308 -9.59 -13.22 -6.52
CA VAL A 308 -10.14 -14.56 -6.80
C VAL A 308 -11.02 -15.01 -5.63
N GLY A 309 -12.24 -15.46 -5.95
CA GLY A 309 -13.25 -15.83 -4.96
C GLY A 309 -14.06 -14.64 -4.41
N SER A 310 -13.79 -13.40 -4.86
CA SER A 310 -14.54 -12.21 -4.40
C SER A 310 -15.90 -12.02 -5.07
N GLY A 311 -16.18 -12.72 -6.17
CA GLY A 311 -17.34 -12.44 -7.02
C GLY A 311 -17.22 -11.18 -7.91
N LEU A 312 -16.11 -10.44 -7.82
CA LEU A 312 -15.94 -9.15 -8.52
C LEU A 312 -15.27 -9.24 -9.90
N LEU A 313 -14.74 -10.41 -10.28
CA LEU A 313 -14.02 -10.60 -11.54
C LEU A 313 -15.00 -10.60 -12.72
N ALA A 314 -14.91 -9.61 -13.60
CA ALA A 314 -15.80 -9.44 -14.76
C ALA A 314 -15.05 -8.84 -15.96
N SER A 315 -15.52 -9.14 -17.16
CA SER A 315 -15.02 -8.50 -18.39
C SER A 315 -15.88 -7.29 -18.78
N PHE A 316 -15.37 -6.40 -19.63
CA PHE A 316 -16.21 -5.34 -20.20
C PHE A 316 -17.41 -5.87 -20.96
N THR A 317 -17.32 -7.03 -21.63
CA THR A 317 -18.47 -7.66 -22.29
C THR A 317 -19.60 -7.94 -21.29
N ASP A 318 -19.26 -8.39 -20.08
CA ASP A 318 -20.26 -8.66 -19.04
C ASP A 318 -20.88 -7.35 -18.53
N LEU A 319 -20.04 -6.32 -18.29
CA LEU A 319 -20.51 -5.00 -17.84
C LEU A 319 -21.37 -4.30 -18.89
N ASP A 320 -20.99 -4.42 -20.16
CA ASP A 320 -21.73 -3.91 -21.32
C ASP A 320 -23.09 -4.59 -21.44
N SER A 321 -23.19 -5.86 -21.04
CA SER A 321 -24.44 -6.64 -20.96
C SER A 321 -25.27 -6.35 -19.71
N GLY A 322 -24.83 -5.42 -18.85
CA GLY A 322 -25.56 -4.98 -17.66
C GLY A 322 -25.17 -5.68 -16.36
N LEU A 323 -24.11 -6.49 -16.33
CA LEU A 323 -23.63 -7.07 -15.08
C LEU A 323 -23.14 -5.97 -14.12
N VAL A 324 -23.60 -6.04 -12.87
CA VAL A 324 -23.18 -5.18 -11.75
C VAL A 324 -22.69 -6.10 -10.62
N PRO A 325 -21.39 -6.45 -10.58
CA PRO A 325 -20.89 -7.45 -9.64
C PRO A 325 -20.91 -6.93 -8.19
N LYS A 326 -21.27 -7.82 -7.27
CA LYS A 326 -21.26 -7.57 -5.82
C LYS A 326 -20.25 -8.48 -5.15
N ALA A 327 -19.61 -7.98 -4.10
CA ALA A 327 -18.65 -8.77 -3.36
C ALA A 327 -19.33 -9.93 -2.64
N ASP A 328 -18.69 -11.09 -2.69
CA ASP A 328 -19.00 -12.21 -1.83
C ASP A 328 -18.80 -11.78 -0.35
N PRO A 329 -19.82 -11.94 0.51
CA PRO A 329 -19.76 -11.44 1.89
C PRO A 329 -18.71 -12.18 2.74
N ASP A 330 -18.48 -13.46 2.49
CA ASP A 330 -17.49 -14.25 3.23
C ASP A 330 -16.06 -13.87 2.81
N TRP A 331 -15.85 -13.58 1.53
CA TRP A 331 -14.61 -12.98 1.05
C TRP A 331 -14.39 -11.59 1.68
N ALA A 332 -15.39 -10.73 1.65
CA ALA A 332 -15.30 -9.37 2.18
C ALA A 332 -14.97 -9.37 3.68
N ALA A 333 -15.66 -10.19 4.47
CA ALA A 333 -15.43 -10.33 5.90
C ALA A 333 -14.01 -10.84 6.21
N ARG A 334 -13.54 -11.88 5.51
CA ARG A 334 -12.17 -12.41 5.67
C ARG A 334 -11.08 -11.40 5.32
N HIS A 335 -11.38 -10.46 4.42
CA HIS A 335 -10.49 -9.36 4.04
C HIS A 335 -10.75 -8.06 4.83
N GLY A 336 -11.41 -8.15 5.99
CA GLY A 336 -11.53 -7.04 6.95
C GLY A 336 -12.55 -5.95 6.56
N LEU A 337 -13.43 -6.23 5.60
CA LEU A 337 -14.45 -5.29 5.14
C LEU A 337 -15.76 -5.46 5.93
N GLY A 338 -16.48 -4.35 6.16
CA GLY A 338 -17.75 -4.35 6.88
C GLY A 338 -17.67 -4.49 8.42
N ARG A 339 -16.48 -4.40 9.03
CA ARG A 339 -16.31 -4.46 10.50
C ARG A 339 -16.65 -3.12 11.17
N THR A 340 -17.30 -3.17 12.34
CA THR A 340 -17.72 -1.98 13.10
C THR A 340 -16.56 -1.21 13.73
N ASP A 341 -15.62 -1.90 14.39
CA ASP A 341 -14.39 -1.29 14.95
C ASP A 341 -13.19 -2.21 14.71
N PRO A 342 -12.61 -2.20 13.50
CA PRO A 342 -11.47 -3.06 13.20
C PRO A 342 -10.18 -2.65 13.92
N TRP A 343 -10.15 -1.54 14.65
CA TRP A 343 -8.94 -0.98 15.27
C TRP A 343 -8.84 -1.21 16.78
N GLU A 344 -9.87 -1.81 17.39
CA GLU A 344 -9.94 -2.10 18.82
C GLU A 344 -8.71 -2.88 19.31
N GLU A 345 -8.40 -4.02 18.69
CA GLU A 345 -7.27 -4.88 19.10
C GLU A 345 -5.92 -4.15 18.97
N ALA A 346 -5.75 -3.32 17.93
CA ALA A 346 -4.54 -2.52 17.75
C ALA A 346 -4.36 -1.50 18.88
N ARG A 347 -5.43 -0.80 19.27
CA ARG A 347 -5.40 0.13 20.42
C ARG A 347 -5.18 -0.62 21.73
N ALA A 348 -5.83 -1.76 21.94
CA ALA A 348 -5.64 -2.60 23.12
C ALA A 348 -4.20 -3.13 23.24
N ARG A 349 -3.57 -3.52 22.12
CA ARG A 349 -2.16 -3.93 22.10
C ARG A 349 -1.24 -2.78 22.48
N ILE A 350 -1.44 -1.58 21.93
CA ILE A 350 -0.66 -0.39 22.29
C ILE A 350 -0.81 -0.06 23.77
N ALA A 351 -2.04 -0.10 24.31
CA ALA A 351 -2.29 0.13 25.73
C ALA A 351 -1.56 -0.88 26.62
N ARG A 352 -1.59 -2.17 26.27
CA ARG A 352 -0.85 -3.23 26.98
C ARG A 352 0.66 -3.01 26.96
N LEU A 353 1.22 -2.65 25.80
CA LEU A 353 2.65 -2.35 25.67
C LEU A 353 3.07 -1.16 26.53
N ARG A 354 2.25 -0.11 26.59
CA ARG A 354 2.51 1.05 27.46
C ARG A 354 2.44 0.69 28.95
N ALA A 355 1.45 -0.12 29.33
CA ALA A 355 1.24 -0.52 30.73
C ALA A 355 2.34 -1.46 31.25
N ALA A 356 2.99 -2.23 30.37
CA ALA A 356 4.07 -3.15 30.73
C ALA A 356 5.37 -2.44 31.18
N GLY A 357 5.50 -1.12 30.98
CA GLY A 357 6.68 -0.35 31.37
C GLY A 357 7.72 -0.22 30.24
N PRO A 358 9.03 -0.17 30.56
CA PRO A 358 10.09 -0.05 29.56
C PRO A 358 10.02 -1.17 28.51
N LEU A 359 10.03 -0.77 27.24
CA LEU A 359 10.04 -1.72 26.12
C LEU A 359 11.45 -2.30 25.94
N PRO A 360 11.58 -3.60 25.62
CA PRO A 360 12.88 -4.20 25.33
C PRO A 360 13.51 -3.58 24.08
N PRO A 361 14.84 -3.69 23.88
CA PRO A 361 15.48 -3.30 22.63
C PRO A 361 14.81 -3.97 21.42
N LEU A 362 14.75 -3.25 20.29
CA LEU A 362 14.23 -3.81 19.04
C LEU A 362 15.12 -4.97 18.59
N ARG A 363 14.52 -6.04 18.06
CA ARG A 363 15.24 -7.24 17.59
C ARG A 363 14.89 -7.54 16.13
N PRO A 364 15.50 -6.84 15.16
CA PRO A 364 15.34 -7.16 13.75
C PRO A 364 15.81 -8.57 13.43
N HIS A 365 15.16 -9.24 12.48
CA HIS A 365 15.55 -10.60 12.09
C HIS A 365 16.91 -10.65 11.39
N TYR A 366 17.15 -9.73 10.45
CA TYR A 366 18.42 -9.63 9.75
C TYR A 366 19.40 -8.79 10.56
N THR A 367 20.41 -9.45 11.13
CA THR A 367 21.47 -8.81 11.92
C THR A 367 22.80 -8.76 11.18
N ALA A 368 23.69 -7.84 11.58
CA ALA A 368 25.04 -7.77 11.03
C ALA A 368 25.84 -9.06 11.27
N GLU A 369 25.67 -9.69 12.44
CA GLU A 369 26.36 -10.92 12.83
C GLU A 369 26.07 -12.10 11.89
N HIS A 370 24.81 -12.32 11.53
CA HIS A 370 24.40 -13.50 10.77
C HIS A 370 24.14 -13.21 9.28
N HIS A 371 23.90 -11.95 8.91
CA HIS A 371 23.37 -11.60 7.59
C HIS A 371 24.12 -10.45 6.90
N ALA A 372 25.35 -10.12 7.32
CA ALA A 372 26.12 -8.99 6.78
C ALA A 372 26.11 -8.90 5.23
N PRO A 373 26.38 -9.98 4.46
CA PRO A 373 26.43 -9.91 3.00
C PRO A 373 25.08 -9.55 2.35
N TYR A 374 23.97 -9.92 2.98
CA TYR A 374 22.63 -9.57 2.53
C TYR A 374 22.22 -8.16 2.99
N LEU A 375 22.53 -7.84 4.25
CA LEU A 375 22.08 -6.64 4.93
C LEU A 375 22.83 -5.39 4.47
N GLU A 376 24.16 -5.45 4.34
CA GLU A 376 24.99 -4.28 4.03
C GLU A 376 24.58 -3.56 2.73
N PRO A 377 24.38 -4.24 1.58
CA PRO A 377 23.97 -3.55 0.36
C PRO A 377 22.59 -2.88 0.48
N LEU A 378 21.71 -3.39 1.32
CA LEU A 378 20.35 -2.85 1.53
C LEU A 378 20.37 -1.62 2.43
N LEU A 379 21.18 -1.64 3.50
CA LEU A 379 21.38 -0.51 4.40
C LEU A 379 22.11 0.64 3.68
N ARG A 380 23.21 0.34 2.97
CA ARG A 380 24.01 1.35 2.27
C ARG A 380 23.23 2.13 1.22
N ARG A 381 22.30 1.46 0.52
CA ARG A 381 21.38 2.12 -0.44
C ARG A 381 20.51 3.22 0.20
N ARG A 382 20.36 3.19 1.52
CA ARG A 382 19.58 4.13 2.32
C ARG A 382 20.45 4.99 3.24
N GLY A 383 21.76 4.98 3.04
CA GLY A 383 22.71 5.83 3.77
C GLY A 383 23.04 5.38 5.20
N VAL A 384 22.79 4.10 5.53
CA VAL A 384 23.07 3.54 6.86
C VAL A 384 24.10 2.41 6.76
N GLY A 385 25.08 2.38 7.67
CA GLY A 385 26.09 1.32 7.79
C GLY A 385 25.61 0.13 8.62
N LEU A 386 26.36 -0.97 8.63
CA LEU A 386 26.08 -2.14 9.50
C LEU A 386 26.17 -1.78 10.98
N ASP A 387 26.99 -0.80 11.32
CA ASP A 387 27.15 -0.18 12.64
C ASP A 387 26.03 0.83 12.98
N GLY A 388 25.08 1.08 12.08
CA GLY A 388 24.02 2.08 12.27
C GLY A 388 24.50 3.52 12.10
N GLU A 389 25.75 3.72 11.69
CA GLU A 389 26.29 5.05 11.41
C GLU A 389 25.94 5.51 10.00
N ARG A 390 25.96 6.83 9.81
CA ARG A 390 25.69 7.45 8.51
C ARG A 390 26.79 7.08 7.53
N VAL A 391 26.40 6.59 6.35
CA VAL A 391 27.32 6.35 5.24
C VAL A 391 26.85 7.06 3.98
N ARG A 392 27.79 7.41 3.09
CA ARG A 392 27.44 7.95 1.77
C ARG A 392 26.66 6.90 0.99
N ALA A 393 25.38 7.18 0.74
CA ALA A 393 24.58 6.36 -0.17
C ALA A 393 25.25 6.37 -1.56
N PRO A 394 25.36 5.22 -2.23
CA PRO A 394 25.91 5.17 -3.57
C PRO A 394 25.08 6.07 -4.50
N GLU A 395 25.75 6.84 -5.36
CA GLU A 395 25.05 7.62 -6.37
C GLU A 395 24.18 6.69 -7.22
N PRO A 396 22.95 7.10 -7.58
CA PRO A 396 22.08 6.29 -8.41
C PRO A 396 22.83 5.97 -9.70
N ALA A 397 23.28 4.73 -9.84
CA ALA A 397 24.03 4.30 -11.01
C ALA A 397 23.18 4.63 -12.25
N THR A 398 23.76 5.33 -13.23
CA THR A 398 23.15 5.52 -14.54
C THR A 398 22.87 4.13 -15.12
N VAL A 399 21.61 3.68 -15.05
CA VAL A 399 21.27 2.29 -15.37
C VAL A 399 21.38 2.10 -16.88
N GLY A 400 22.52 1.57 -17.32
CA GLY A 400 22.71 1.11 -18.68
C GLY A 400 21.59 0.16 -19.12
N PRO A 401 21.22 0.14 -20.41
CA PRO A 401 20.02 -0.54 -20.92
C PRO A 401 19.96 -2.04 -20.54
N VAL A 402 21.11 -2.69 -20.34
CA VAL A 402 21.23 -4.11 -20.00
C VAL A 402 20.75 -4.42 -18.56
N ARG A 403 20.99 -3.54 -17.58
CA ARG A 403 20.61 -3.80 -16.17
C ARG A 403 19.11 -3.56 -15.92
N ARG A 404 18.43 -2.79 -16.78
CA ARG A 404 16.95 -2.65 -16.80
C ARG A 404 16.25 -3.96 -17.18
N LEU A 405 16.89 -4.83 -17.94
CA LEU A 405 16.39 -6.16 -18.29
C LEU A 405 16.50 -7.16 -17.12
N VAL A 406 17.56 -7.05 -16.30
CA VAL A 406 17.80 -7.97 -15.17
C VAL A 406 16.89 -7.68 -13.98
N VAL A 407 16.58 -6.41 -13.69
CA VAL A 407 15.60 -6.05 -12.64
C VAL A 407 14.17 -6.47 -13.02
N ARG A 408 13.84 -6.50 -14.32
CA ARG A 408 12.61 -7.13 -14.84
C ARG A 408 12.65 -8.66 -14.82
N GLY A 409 13.85 -9.23 -14.73
CA GLY A 409 14.12 -10.67 -14.72
C GLY A 409 14.22 -11.29 -13.33
N ALA A 410 14.24 -10.52 -12.23
CA ALA A 410 14.24 -11.08 -10.87
C ALA A 410 12.90 -11.76 -10.54
N GLY A 411 11.77 -11.22 -11.01
CA GLY A 411 10.48 -11.93 -11.11
C GLY A 411 10.41 -12.96 -12.28
N GLY A 412 11.52 -13.17 -12.97
CA GLY A 412 11.70 -14.14 -14.06
C GLY A 412 12.65 -15.29 -13.71
N LEU A 413 13.49 -15.16 -12.68
CA LEU A 413 14.41 -16.21 -12.24
C LEU A 413 13.68 -17.37 -11.54
N TYR A 414 12.46 -17.14 -11.04
CA TYR A 414 11.54 -18.22 -10.64
C TYR A 414 11.02 -19.06 -11.83
N ARG A 415 11.09 -18.54 -13.07
CA ARG A 415 10.66 -19.27 -14.29
C ARG A 415 11.77 -20.11 -14.93
N MET A 416 13.04 -19.91 -14.57
CA MET A 416 14.14 -20.67 -15.17
C MET A 416 14.42 -22.01 -14.45
N GLY A 417 14.09 -22.11 -13.16
CA GLY A 417 14.18 -23.37 -12.39
C GLY A 417 13.20 -24.44 -12.86
N ARG A 418 12.01 -24.07 -13.37
CA ARG A 418 10.96 -25.03 -13.75
C ARG A 418 11.09 -25.62 -15.16
N ARG A 419 11.93 -25.06 -16.02
CA ARG A 419 12.18 -25.59 -17.39
C ARG A 419 13.45 -26.43 -17.53
N ARG A 420 14.34 -26.47 -16.53
CA ARG A 420 15.55 -27.31 -16.57
C ARG A 420 15.65 -28.38 -15.48
N VAL A 421 14.92 -28.29 -14.37
CA VAL A 421 15.04 -29.25 -13.26
C VAL A 421 14.00 -30.38 -13.31
N ALA A 422 12.85 -30.20 -13.94
CA ALA A 422 11.83 -31.25 -14.07
C ALA A 422 12.18 -32.41 -15.05
N PRO A 423 12.91 -32.19 -16.17
CA PRO A 423 13.28 -33.31 -17.07
C PRO A 423 14.46 -34.14 -16.56
N ALA A 424 15.37 -33.54 -15.78
CA ALA A 424 16.54 -34.23 -15.22
C ALA A 424 16.15 -35.16 -14.06
N ILE A 425 15.23 -34.73 -13.19
CA ILE A 425 14.74 -35.57 -12.08
C ILE A 425 13.85 -36.73 -12.59
N ARG A 426 13.11 -36.55 -13.70
CA ARG A 426 12.35 -37.65 -14.32
C ARG A 426 13.21 -38.69 -15.06
N ARG A 427 14.44 -38.35 -15.48
CA ARG A 427 15.36 -39.32 -16.10
C ARG A 427 16.18 -40.13 -15.09
N LEU A 428 16.37 -39.61 -13.88
CA LEU A 428 17.02 -40.34 -12.78
C LEU A 428 16.07 -41.28 -12.02
N ALA A 429 14.76 -41.16 -12.19
CA ALA A 429 13.75 -42.04 -11.58
C ALA A 429 13.27 -43.19 -12.50
N ARG A 430 13.88 -43.37 -13.67
CA ARG A 430 13.59 -44.46 -14.63
C ARG A 430 14.87 -45.06 -15.25
N GLY A 431 16.01 -44.92 -14.59
CA GLY A 431 17.28 -45.52 -14.97
C GLY A 431 17.69 -46.56 -13.95
#